data_AF-A0A957PEI4-F1
#
_entry.id   AF-A0A957PEI4-F1
#
_cell.length_a   1.000
_cell.length_b   1.000
_cell.length_c   1.000
_cell.angle_alpha   90.00
_cell.angle_beta   90.00
_cell.angle_gamma   90.00
#
_symmetry.space_group_name_H-M   'P 1'
#
loop_
_entity.id
_entity.type
_entity.pdbx_description
1 polymer ?
#
loop_
_entity_poly.entity_id
_entity_poly.type
_entity_poly.pdbx_seq_one_letter_code
_entity_poly.pdbx_strand_id
1 'polypeptide(L)'
;HSDHPWHADLSAGMQRGLGLQVRVLGIDPDQLEARANAAGAQVVASAANKGHGWREVLVRDPDGYEWAVGVLVEPAKGPLRPTHK
;
A
#
# COMPACT_ATOMS: atom_id res chain seq x y z
N HIS A 1 21.12 12.08 9.46
CA HIS A 1 21.96 12.95 8.61
C HIS A 1 21.21 14.26 8.45
N SER A 2 21.73 15.33 9.05
CA SER A 2 20.96 16.56 9.31
C SER A 2 21.17 17.65 8.25
N ASP A 3 22.09 17.43 7.30
CA ASP A 3 22.52 18.41 6.31
C ASP A 3 21.63 18.45 5.06
N HIS A 4 20.65 17.55 4.97
CA HIS A 4 19.75 17.51 3.82
C HIS A 4 18.80 18.72 3.85
N PRO A 5 18.57 19.43 2.73
CA PRO A 5 17.71 20.62 2.68
C PRO A 5 16.29 20.40 3.24
N TRP A 6 15.75 19.18 3.12
CA TRP A 6 14.41 18.83 3.62
C TRP A 6 14.37 18.45 5.11
N HIS A 7 15.50 18.40 5.81
CA HIS A 7 15.56 17.93 7.19
C HIS A 7 14.66 18.77 8.11
N ALA A 8 14.67 20.10 7.97
CA ALA A 8 13.85 20.99 8.79
C ALA A 8 12.35 20.72 8.57
N ASP A 9 11.92 20.61 7.30
CA ASP A 9 10.52 20.37 6.94
C ASP A 9 10.04 18.99 7.41
N LEU A 10 10.87 17.96 7.28
CA LEU A 10 10.56 16.60 7.73
C LEU A 10 10.54 16.47 9.27
N SER A 11 11.29 17.32 9.98
CA SER A 11 11.36 17.31 11.45
C SER A 11 10.25 18.13 12.11
N ALA A 12 9.47 18.89 11.34
CA ALA A 12 8.42 19.77 11.85
C ALA A 12 7.19 19.03 12.44
N GLY A 13 7.21 17.69 12.51
CA GLY A 13 6.22 16.88 13.21
C GLY A 13 4.86 16.74 12.50
N MET A 14 4.74 17.24 11.27
CA MET A 14 3.53 17.07 10.46
C MET A 14 3.38 15.63 9.98
N GLN A 15 2.17 15.08 10.09
CA GLN A 15 1.85 13.76 9.53
C GLN A 15 2.04 13.79 8.01
N ARG A 16 2.92 12.93 7.49
CA ARG A 16 3.17 12.82 6.04
C ARG A 16 2.13 11.92 5.39
N GLY A 17 2.12 11.89 4.05
CA GLY A 17 1.40 10.89 3.28
C GLY A 17 -0.09 11.14 3.02
N LEU A 18 -0.74 12.11 3.67
CA LEU A 18 -2.18 12.39 3.47
C LEU A 18 -2.56 12.83 2.03
N GLY A 19 -1.59 13.18 1.19
CA GLY A 19 -1.81 13.56 -0.22
C GLY A 19 -1.29 12.54 -1.24
N LEU A 20 -0.70 11.42 -0.80
CA LEU A 20 -0.06 10.45 -1.70
C LEU A 20 -0.40 9.02 -1.28
N GLN A 21 -1.01 8.26 -2.20
CA GLN A 21 -1.12 6.81 -2.11
C GLN A 21 -0.22 6.17 -3.17
N VAL A 22 0.64 5.25 -2.75
CA VAL A 22 1.49 4.46 -3.64
C VAL A 22 0.83 3.11 -3.89
N ARG A 23 0.78 2.69 -5.16
CA ARG A 23 0.21 1.40 -5.57
C ARG A 23 1.29 0.40 -5.96
N VAL A 24 1.26 -0.77 -5.33
CA VAL A 24 2.16 -1.89 -5.65
C VAL A 24 1.33 -3.08 -6.12
N LEU A 25 1.63 -3.57 -7.32
CA LEU A 25 0.83 -4.61 -7.99
C LEU A 25 1.60 -5.94 -8.02
N GLY A 26 0.86 -7.05 -7.97
CA GLY A 26 1.44 -8.40 -8.10
C GLY A 26 1.91 -9.01 -6.78
N ILE A 27 1.65 -8.36 -5.64
CA ILE A 27 1.93 -8.89 -4.31
C ILE A 27 0.62 -9.33 -3.67
N ASP A 28 0.60 -10.56 -3.14
CA ASP A 28 -0.54 -11.10 -2.41
C ASP A 28 -0.86 -10.22 -1.18
N PRO A 29 -2.06 -9.57 -1.15
CA PRO A 29 -2.43 -8.66 -0.08
C PRO A 29 -2.68 -9.37 1.26
N ASP A 30 -3.10 -10.64 1.27
CA ASP A 30 -3.34 -11.38 2.52
C ASP A 30 -2.03 -11.70 3.22
N GLN A 31 -1.04 -12.15 2.46
CA GLN A 31 0.30 -12.40 2.99
C GLN A 31 0.96 -11.11 3.45
N LEU A 32 0.72 -9.99 2.75
CA LEU A 32 1.20 -8.70 3.21
C LEU A 32 0.51 -8.25 4.50
N GLU A 33 -0.81 -8.37 4.61
CA GLU A 33 -1.55 -8.03 5.83
C GLU A 33 -1.04 -8.83 7.04
N ALA A 34 -0.83 -10.14 6.87
CA ALA A 34 -0.26 -10.97 7.93
C ALA A 34 1.12 -10.49 8.38
N ARG A 35 1.99 -10.13 7.42
CA ARG A 35 3.32 -9.55 7.73
C ARG A 35 3.22 -8.18 8.38
N ALA A 36 2.31 -7.33 7.93
CA ALA A 36 2.08 -6.00 8.50
C ALA A 36 1.63 -6.10 9.96
N ASN A 37 0.66 -6.97 10.25
CA ASN A 37 0.20 -7.24 11.60
C ASN A 37 1.33 -7.80 12.49
N ALA A 38 2.11 -8.76 12.00
CA ALA A 38 3.24 -9.33 12.74
C ALA A 38 4.34 -8.28 13.03
N ALA A 39 4.51 -7.30 12.15
CA ALA A 39 5.46 -6.21 12.31
C ALA A 39 4.92 -5.02 13.12
N GLY A 40 3.65 -5.04 13.55
CA GLY A 40 3.01 -3.90 14.22
C GLY A 40 2.76 -2.69 13.31
N ALA A 41 2.77 -2.89 11.98
CA ALA A 41 2.43 -1.86 11.03
C ALA A 41 0.92 -1.58 11.04
N GLN A 42 0.53 -0.37 10.60
CA GLN A 42 -0.87 0.02 10.58
C GLN A 42 -1.57 -0.52 9.34
N VAL A 43 -2.47 -1.49 9.50
CA VAL A 43 -3.43 -1.88 8.46
C VAL A 43 -4.57 -0.86 8.46
N VAL A 44 -4.64 -0.03 7.42
CA VAL A 44 -5.66 1.01 7.25
C VAL A 44 -6.98 0.39 6.80
N ALA A 45 -6.91 -0.61 5.91
CA ALA A 45 -8.05 -1.42 5.49
C ALA A 45 -7.57 -2.83 5.14
N SER A 46 -8.20 -3.84 5.74
CA SER A 46 -7.90 -5.25 5.47
C SER A 46 -8.08 -5.65 4.02
N ALA A 47 -7.39 -6.72 3.63
CA ALA A 47 -7.40 -7.29 2.30
C ALA A 47 -8.82 -7.67 1.87
N ALA A 48 -9.32 -7.01 0.82
CA ALA A 48 -10.66 -7.23 0.33
C ALA A 48 -10.72 -7.17 -1.20
N ASN A 49 -11.64 -7.94 -1.78
CA ASN A 49 -11.98 -7.83 -3.18
C ASN A 49 -12.76 -6.53 -3.40
N LYS A 50 -12.31 -5.72 -4.35
CA LYS A 50 -12.94 -4.48 -4.79
C LYS A 50 -13.76 -4.76 -6.04
N GLY A 51 -14.88 -4.04 -6.19
CA GLY A 51 -15.84 -4.24 -7.31
C GLY A 51 -15.30 -3.99 -8.72
N HIS A 52 -14.04 -3.57 -8.86
CA HIS A 52 -13.37 -3.30 -10.13
C HIS A 52 -12.19 -4.26 -10.42
N GLY A 53 -12.20 -5.47 -9.82
CA GLY A 53 -11.29 -6.56 -10.19
C GLY A 53 -9.94 -6.56 -9.48
N TRP A 54 -9.88 -6.02 -8.27
CA TRP A 54 -8.67 -6.02 -7.46
C TRP A 54 -8.93 -6.68 -6.12
N ARG A 55 -8.00 -7.49 -5.65
CA ARG A 55 -7.89 -7.81 -4.23
C ARG A 55 -6.75 -6.98 -3.69
N GLU A 56 -7.05 -6.11 -2.72
CA GLU A 56 -6.05 -5.18 -2.18
C GLU A 56 -6.20 -4.95 -0.68
N VAL A 57 -5.07 -4.67 -0.03
CA VAL A 57 -4.94 -4.19 1.36
C VAL A 57 -4.40 -2.76 1.33
N LEU A 58 -4.82 -1.94 2.31
CA LEU A 58 -4.24 -0.62 2.56
C LEU A 58 -3.40 -0.67 3.84
N VAL A 59 -2.12 -0.32 3.74
CA VAL A 59 -1.18 -0.27 4.87
C VAL A 59 -0.58 1.11 4.96
N ARG A 60 -0.34 1.62 6.17
CA ARG A 60 0.39 2.85 6.42
C ARG A 60 1.74 2.53 7.05
N ASP A 61 2.79 3.09 6.46
CA ASP A 61 4.14 2.94 7.00
C ASP A 61 4.38 3.89 8.21
N PRO A 62 5.47 3.69 8.97
CA PRO A 62 5.81 4.54 10.10
C PRO A 62 6.04 6.01 9.73
N ASP A 63 6.35 6.30 8.45
CA ASP A 63 6.55 7.66 7.98
C ASP A 63 5.24 8.37 7.65
N GLY A 64 4.13 7.65 7.54
CA GLY A 64 2.77 8.14 7.33
C GLY A 64 2.21 7.92 5.92
N TYR A 65 2.99 7.35 5.00
CA TYR A 65 2.54 7.13 3.61
C TYR A 65 1.60 5.94 3.49
N GLU A 66 0.62 6.07 2.60
CA GLU A 66 -0.36 5.03 2.35
C GLU A 66 0.04 4.16 1.15
N TRP A 67 -0.02 2.84 1.36
CA TRP A 67 0.34 1.81 0.40
C TRP A 67 -0.89 0.97 0.09
N ALA A 68 -1.32 1.02 -1.17
CA ALA A 68 -2.33 0.13 -1.71
C ALA A 68 -1.63 -1.02 -2.43
N VAL A 69 -1.71 -2.22 -1.86
CA VAL A 69 -1.01 -3.39 -2.39
C VAL A 69 -2.01 -4.45 -2.78
N GLY A 70 -1.86 -5.03 -3.97
CA GLY A 70 -2.82 -6.03 -4.41
C GLY A 70 -2.47 -6.78 -5.68
N VAL A 71 -3.36 -7.72 -6.00
CA VAL A 71 -3.34 -8.53 -7.21
C VAL A 71 -4.66 -8.37 -7.96
N LEU A 72 -4.63 -8.62 -9.26
CA LEU A 72 -5.83 -8.71 -10.07
C LEU A 72 -6.61 -9.97 -9.69
N VAL A 73 -7.92 -9.81 -9.54
CA VAL A 73 -8.87 -10.92 -9.37
C VAL A 73 -10.01 -10.78 -10.36
N GLU A 74 -10.71 -11.87 -10.66
CA GLU A 74 -11.93 -11.79 -11.46
C GLU A 74 -12.93 -10.83 -10.80
N PRO A 75 -13.66 -9.98 -11.55
CA PRO A 75 -13.80 -9.95 -13.01
C PRO A 75 -12.93 -8.87 -13.70
N ALA A 76 -11.69 -8.64 -13.25
CA ALA A 76 -10.82 -7.59 -13.82
C ALA A 76 -10.84 -7.54 -15.37
N LYS A 77 -11.23 -6.38 -15.90
CA LYS A 77 -11.13 -6.04 -17.32
C LYS A 77 -9.99 -5.04 -17.48
N GLY A 78 -8.87 -5.45 -18.09
CA GLY A 78 -7.71 -4.59 -18.34
C GLY A 78 -6.54 -5.32 -19.00
N PRO A 79 -5.55 -4.60 -19.57
CA PRO A 79 -4.45 -5.17 -20.37
C PRO A 79 -3.43 -6.00 -19.58
N LEU A 80 -3.49 -5.95 -18.23
CA LEU A 80 -2.56 -6.64 -17.33
C LEU A 80 -3.05 -8.02 -16.87
N ARG A 81 -3.97 -8.66 -17.61
CA ARG A 81 -4.47 -9.99 -17.26
C ARG A 81 -3.31 -10.99 -17.08
N PRO A 82 -3.36 -11.87 -16.07
CA PRO A 82 -2.51 -13.05 -16.05
C PRO A 82 -2.77 -13.85 -17.33
N THR A 83 -1.75 -14.03 -18.15
CA THR A 83 -1.79 -14.97 -19.26
C THR A 83 -1.93 -16.37 -18.64
N HIS A 84 -3.11 -16.96 -18.79
CA HIS A 84 -3.27 -18.39 -18.50
C HIS A 84 -2.36 -19.17 -19.46
N LYS A 85 -1.51 -20.04 -18.91
CA LYS A 85 -0.91 -21.15 -19.66
C LYS A 85 -1.93 -22.26 -19.81
#